data_AF-A0A0G1HLQ7-F1
#
_entry.id   AF-A0A0G1HLQ7-F1
#
_cell.length_a   1.000
_cell.length_b   1.000
_cell.length_c   1.000
_cell.angle_alpha   90.00
_cell.angle_beta   90.00
_cell.angle_gamma   90.00
#
_symmetry.space_group_name_H-M   'P 1'
#
loop_
_entity.id
_entity.type
_entity.pdbx_description
1 polymer ?
#
loop_
_entity_poly.entity_id
_entity_poly.type
_entity_poly.pdbx_seq_one_letter_code
_entity_poly.pdbx_strand_id
1 'polypeptide(L)'
;MKEGVGDKLKREKHFYDRLTQGDPDIRFKAMAEMGIFRKEIIDLKSHDPNGFLLNIDVEKLDSTDLLFYRRFKEGEADITGLQAQLRVLTPLPESASSRKLMNYLLYQIEERKKKGLRRAG
;
A
#
# COMPACT_ATOMS: atom_id res chain seq x y z
N MET A 1 8.35 17.81 19.69
CA MET A 1 8.77 16.43 19.31
C MET A 1 8.05 16.08 18.02
N LYS A 2 8.77 15.87 16.90
CA LYS A 2 8.13 15.42 15.66
C LYS A 2 7.94 13.91 15.77
N GLU A 3 6.71 13.46 15.64
CA GLU A 3 6.42 12.03 15.61
C GLU A 3 7.12 11.39 14.40
N GLY A 4 7.77 10.25 14.62
CA GLY A 4 8.41 9.51 13.55
C GLY A 4 7.36 8.94 12.59
N VAL A 5 7.64 8.98 11.28
CA VAL A 5 6.75 8.42 10.24
C VAL A 5 6.41 6.94 10.50
N GLY A 6 7.36 6.20 11.08
CA GLY A 6 7.16 4.81 11.51
C GLY A 6 6.16 4.64 12.65
N ASP A 7 6.08 5.61 13.56
CA ASP A 7 5.13 5.57 14.68
C ASP A 7 3.71 5.92 14.21
N LYS A 8 3.58 6.85 13.26
CA LYS A 8 2.31 7.15 12.58
C LYS A 8 1.78 5.92 11.83
N LEU A 9 2.63 5.24 11.05
CA LEU A 9 2.27 3.99 10.35
C LEU A 9 1.81 2.90 11.31
N LYS A 10 2.54 2.69 12.41
CA LYS A 10 2.17 1.70 13.42
C LYS A 10 0.83 2.01 14.06
N ARG A 11 0.54 3.27 14.38
CA ARG A 11 -0.75 3.67 14.99
C ARG A 11 -1.91 3.50 14.02
N GLU A 12 -1.74 3.85 12.76
CA GLU A 12 -2.76 3.64 11.71
C GLU A 12 -2.99 2.16 11.43
N LYS A 13 -1.92 1.35 11.33
CA LYS A 13 -2.03 -0.11 11.24
C LYS A 13 -2.78 -0.68 12.44
N HIS A 14 -2.39 -0.26 13.64
CA HIS A 14 -3.03 -0.72 14.87
C HIS A 14 -4.47 -0.21 15.01
N PHE A 15 -4.83 0.90 14.35
CA PHE A 15 -6.21 1.32 14.22
C PHE A 15 -6.99 0.30 13.39
N TYR A 16 -6.58 0.01 12.15
CA TYR A 16 -7.23 -1.00 11.30
C TYR A 16 -7.27 -2.40 11.92
N ASP A 17 -6.19 -2.83 12.56
CA ASP A 17 -6.14 -4.13 13.25
C ASP A 17 -7.05 -4.18 14.48
N ARG A 18 -7.35 -3.03 15.11
CA ARG A 18 -8.38 -2.92 16.17
C ARG A 18 -9.80 -2.79 15.61
N LEU A 19 -9.98 -2.19 14.43
CA LEU A 19 -11.30 -2.07 13.80
C LEU A 19 -11.91 -3.43 13.46
N THR A 20 -11.07 -4.42 13.14
CA THR A 20 -11.53 -5.78 12.84
C THR A 20 -11.99 -6.56 14.08
N GLN A 21 -11.68 -6.06 15.29
CA GLN A 21 -11.99 -6.70 16.58
C GLN A 21 -12.94 -5.89 17.47
N GLY A 22 -13.44 -4.73 17.00
CA GLY A 22 -14.23 -3.78 17.78
C GLY A 22 -15.69 -3.60 17.34
N ASP A 23 -16.20 -2.37 17.47
CA ASP A 23 -17.56 -1.92 17.13
C ASP A 23 -18.01 -2.42 15.74
N PRO A 24 -19.18 -3.10 15.62
CA PRO A 24 -19.70 -3.64 14.36
C PRO A 24 -19.74 -2.63 13.20
N ASP A 25 -20.08 -1.37 13.46
CA ASP A 25 -20.19 -0.35 12.41
C ASP A 25 -18.81 0.05 11.87
N ILE A 26 -17.83 0.09 12.76
CA ILE A 26 -16.44 0.40 12.42
C ILE A 26 -15.80 -0.78 11.68
N ARG A 27 -16.11 -2.02 12.09
CA ARG A 27 -15.70 -3.24 11.38
C ARG A 27 -16.30 -3.29 9.97
N PHE A 28 -17.58 -2.95 9.82
CA PHE A 28 -18.23 -2.91 8.51
C PHE A 28 -17.56 -1.90 7.58
N LYS A 29 -17.23 -0.70 8.09
CA LYS A 29 -16.47 0.30 7.33
C LYS A 29 -15.09 -0.20 6.92
N ALA A 30 -14.34 -0.84 7.82
CA ALA A 30 -13.02 -1.39 7.50
C ALA A 30 -13.08 -2.49 6.43
N MET A 31 -14.09 -3.37 6.51
CA MET A 31 -14.33 -4.39 5.49
C MET A 31 -14.72 -3.79 4.14
N ALA A 32 -15.58 -2.77 4.14
CA ALA A 32 -15.96 -2.05 2.92
C ALA A 32 -14.75 -1.37 2.28
N GLU A 33 -13.90 -0.70 3.07
CA GLU A 33 -12.65 -0.09 2.57
C GLU A 33 -11.69 -1.13 1.99
N MET A 34 -11.51 -2.28 2.65
CA MET A 34 -10.71 -3.39 2.11
C MET A 34 -11.29 -3.93 0.81
N GLY A 35 -12.62 -4.05 0.71
CA GLY A 35 -13.30 -4.49 -0.51
C GLY A 35 -13.07 -3.52 -1.68
N ILE A 36 -13.21 -2.21 -1.42
CA ILE A 36 -12.92 -1.14 -2.40
C ILE A 36 -11.46 -1.21 -2.83
N PHE A 37 -10.53 -1.30 -1.88
CA PHE A 37 -9.10 -1.41 -2.14
C PHE A 37 -8.78 -2.59 -3.06
N ARG A 38 -9.28 -3.79 -2.75
CA ARG A 38 -9.04 -4.98 -3.58
C ARG A 38 -9.60 -4.82 -4.99
N LYS A 39 -10.78 -4.20 -5.13
CA LYS A 39 -11.36 -3.89 -6.43
C LYS A 39 -10.49 -2.91 -7.23
N GLU A 40 -10.00 -1.84 -6.60
CA GLU A 40 -9.09 -0.89 -7.25
C GLU A 40 -7.79 -1.58 -7.70
N ILE A 41 -7.25 -2.52 -6.92
CA ILE A 41 -6.07 -3.29 -7.33
C ILE A 41 -6.39 -4.22 -8.51
N ILE A 42 -7.58 -4.82 -8.58
CA ILE A 42 -8.03 -5.61 -9.76
C ILE A 42 -8.10 -4.72 -11.00
N ASP A 43 -8.71 -3.54 -10.88
CA ASP A 43 -8.84 -2.59 -11.99
C ASP A 43 -7.45 -2.11 -12.46
N LEU A 44 -6.53 -1.84 -11.52
CA LEU A 44 -5.14 -1.46 -11.81
C LEU A 44 -4.37 -2.54 -12.55
N LYS A 45 -4.53 -3.83 -12.18
CA LYS A 45 -3.87 -4.95 -12.89
C LYS A 45 -4.19 -4.96 -14.37
N SER A 46 -5.44 -4.70 -14.71
CA SER A 46 -5.93 -4.72 -16.09
C SER A 46 -5.31 -3.61 -16.95
N HIS A 47 -4.74 -2.59 -16.31
CA HIS A 47 -4.16 -1.41 -16.95
C HIS A 47 -2.67 -1.24 -16.62
N ASP A 48 -2.00 -2.23 -16.01
CA ASP A 48 -0.58 -2.16 -15.67
C ASP A 48 0.28 -2.58 -16.88
N PRO A 49 0.84 -1.62 -17.66
CA PRO A 49 1.55 -1.92 -18.89
C PRO A 49 2.89 -2.66 -18.64
N ASN A 50 3.39 -2.61 -17.41
CA ASN A 50 4.68 -3.19 -17.04
C ASN A 50 4.53 -4.55 -16.36
N GLY A 51 3.30 -4.99 -16.09
CA GLY A 51 3.00 -6.30 -15.53
C GLY A 51 3.50 -6.55 -14.10
N PHE A 52 3.83 -5.51 -13.32
CA PHE A 52 4.21 -5.64 -11.91
C PHE A 52 3.10 -6.28 -11.07
N LEU A 53 1.86 -5.96 -11.38
CA LEU A 53 0.68 -6.42 -10.65
C LEU A 53 0.17 -7.78 -11.15
N LEU A 54 0.81 -8.38 -12.16
CA LEU A 54 0.46 -9.72 -12.66
C LEU A 54 0.58 -10.75 -11.54
N ASN A 55 -0.41 -11.65 -11.47
CA ASN A 55 -0.46 -12.73 -10.48
C ASN A 55 -0.36 -12.22 -9.03
N ILE A 56 -0.87 -11.02 -8.73
CA ILE A 56 -1.21 -10.65 -7.36
C ILE A 56 -2.48 -11.40 -6.98
N ASP A 57 -2.44 -12.06 -5.83
CA ASP A 57 -3.63 -12.54 -5.14
C ASP A 57 -4.13 -11.42 -4.21
N VAL A 58 -5.28 -10.80 -4.54
CA VAL A 58 -5.82 -9.67 -3.76
C VAL A 58 -6.36 -10.08 -2.40
N GLU A 59 -6.69 -11.35 -2.22
CA GLU A 59 -7.19 -11.86 -0.93
C GLU A 59 -6.09 -11.92 0.13
N LYS A 60 -4.83 -11.99 -0.32
CA LYS A 60 -3.65 -11.91 0.53
C LYS A 60 -3.23 -10.48 0.88
N LEU A 61 -3.87 -9.47 0.30
CA LEU A 61 -3.61 -8.08 0.67
C LEU A 61 -4.34 -7.73 1.95
N ASP A 62 -3.63 -7.04 2.84
CA ASP A 62 -4.08 -6.72 4.19
C ASP A 62 -4.25 -5.21 4.44
N SER A 63 -4.56 -4.86 5.69
CA SER A 63 -4.72 -3.48 6.15
C SER A 63 -3.45 -2.64 5.98
N THR A 64 -2.27 -3.25 6.08
CA THR A 64 -0.98 -2.58 5.90
C THR A 64 -0.79 -2.20 4.43
N ASP A 65 -1.11 -3.11 3.52
CA ASP A 65 -1.08 -2.86 2.08
C ASP A 65 -2.01 -1.71 1.69
N LEU A 66 -3.24 -1.70 2.24
CA LEU A 66 -4.20 -0.60 2.07
C LEU A 66 -3.62 0.75 2.53
N LEU A 67 -2.96 0.79 3.69
CA LEU A 67 -2.38 2.03 4.23
C LEU A 67 -1.31 2.61 3.30
N PHE A 68 -0.38 1.79 2.83
CA PHE A 68 0.64 2.23 1.87
C PHE A 68 0.02 2.68 0.55
N TYR A 69 -0.99 1.98 0.07
CA TYR A 69 -1.72 2.34 -1.14
C TYR A 69 -2.48 3.66 -1.00
N ARG A 70 -3.16 3.89 0.12
CA ARG A 70 -3.88 5.16 0.41
C ARG A 70 -2.91 6.34 0.42
N ARG A 71 -1.81 6.22 1.17
CA ARG A 71 -0.76 7.25 1.20
C ARG A 71 -0.19 7.54 -0.19
N PHE A 72 -0.04 6.51 -1.03
CA PHE A 72 0.37 6.70 -2.41
C PHE A 72 -0.63 7.49 -3.25
N LYS A 73 -1.94 7.23 -3.10
CA LYS A 73 -3.00 8.00 -3.77
C LYS A 73 -3.04 9.45 -3.31
N GLU A 74 -2.85 9.68 -2.01
CA GLU A 74 -2.84 11.02 -1.39
C GLU A 74 -1.56 11.81 -1.67
N GLY A 75 -0.55 11.19 -2.30
CA GLY A 75 0.74 11.84 -2.58
C GLY A 75 1.67 11.90 -1.35
N GLU A 76 1.30 11.23 -0.27
CA GLU A 76 2.07 11.14 0.99
C GLU A 76 3.00 9.93 1.05
N ALA A 77 3.06 9.11 -0.01
CA ALA A 77 3.91 7.93 -0.01
C ALA A 77 5.40 8.29 0.04
N ASP A 78 6.06 7.72 1.05
CA ASP A 78 7.50 7.84 1.26
C ASP A 78 8.22 6.57 0.79
N ILE A 79 9.25 6.77 -0.04
CA ILE A 79 10.13 5.69 -0.54
C ILE A 79 10.77 4.95 0.63
N THR A 80 11.20 5.67 1.68
CA THR A 80 11.90 5.06 2.83
C THR A 80 10.98 4.08 3.55
N GLY A 81 9.73 4.49 3.80
CA GLY A 81 8.71 3.61 4.38
C GLY A 81 8.41 2.38 3.54
N LEU A 82 8.25 2.55 2.22
CA LEU A 82 8.01 1.43 1.29
C LEU A 82 9.19 0.45 1.23
N GLN A 83 10.44 0.95 1.19
CA GLN A 83 11.63 0.12 1.21
C GLN A 83 11.80 -0.64 2.54
N ALA A 84 11.50 0.02 3.67
CA ALA A 84 11.51 -0.64 4.97
C ALA A 84 10.49 -1.78 5.03
N GLN A 85 9.27 -1.54 4.52
CA GLN A 85 8.24 -2.57 4.44
C GLN A 85 8.69 -3.74 3.54
N LEU A 86 9.28 -3.46 2.37
CA LEU A 86 9.81 -4.51 1.51
C LEU A 86 10.86 -5.37 2.20
N ARG A 87 11.76 -4.79 3.01
CA ARG A 87 12.74 -5.57 3.78
C ARG A 87 12.08 -6.53 4.77
N VAL A 88 10.99 -6.11 5.42
CA VAL A 88 10.20 -6.96 6.32
C VAL A 88 9.48 -8.07 5.57
N LEU A 89 8.92 -7.76 4.39
CA LEU A 89 8.16 -8.71 3.58
C LEU A 89 9.05 -9.70 2.79
N THR A 90 10.29 -9.32 2.46
CA THR A 90 11.22 -10.12 1.64
C THR A 90 11.41 -11.56 2.15
N PRO A 91 11.68 -11.80 3.44
CA PRO A 91 11.87 -13.16 3.94
C PRO A 91 10.59 -13.99 4.09
N LEU A 92 9.39 -13.42 3.86
CA LEU A 92 8.10 -14.06 4.15
C LEU A 92 7.44 -14.59 2.87
N PRO A 93 7.52 -15.89 2.54
CA PRO A 93 7.03 -16.43 1.25
C PRO A 93 5.57 -16.08 0.95
N GLU A 94 4.71 -16.07 1.96
CA GLU A 94 3.28 -15.77 1.89
C GLU A 94 2.95 -14.34 1.46
N SER A 95 3.88 -13.39 1.63
CA SER A 95 3.67 -11.97 1.32
C SER A 95 4.00 -11.58 -0.12
N ALA A 96 4.04 -12.55 -1.05
CA ALA A 96 4.36 -12.31 -2.45
C ALA A 96 3.47 -11.22 -3.10
N SER A 97 2.17 -11.22 -2.80
CA SER A 97 1.23 -10.18 -3.28
C SER A 97 1.58 -8.79 -2.76
N SER A 98 1.80 -8.67 -1.45
CA SER A 98 2.18 -7.41 -0.80
C SER A 98 3.50 -6.87 -1.35
N ARG A 99 4.52 -7.73 -1.54
CA ARG A 99 5.79 -7.31 -2.15
C ARG A 99 5.62 -6.76 -3.56
N LYS A 100 4.83 -7.42 -4.40
CA LYS A 100 4.54 -6.94 -5.77
C LYS A 100 3.86 -5.57 -5.74
N LEU A 101 2.87 -5.39 -4.86
CA LEU A 101 2.22 -4.11 -4.68
C LEU A 101 3.23 -3.04 -4.24
N MET A 102 4.04 -3.29 -3.21
CA MET A 102 5.04 -2.32 -2.74
C MET A 102 6.04 -1.94 -3.83
N ASN A 103 6.52 -2.92 -4.62
CA ASN A 103 7.41 -2.67 -5.75
C ASN A 103 6.75 -1.81 -6.84
N TYR A 104 5.47 -2.07 -7.14
CA TYR A 104 4.69 -1.24 -8.06
C TYR A 104 4.59 0.20 -7.56
N LEU A 105 4.28 0.41 -6.27
CA LEU A 105 4.18 1.76 -5.69
C LEU A 105 5.51 2.50 -5.77
N LEU A 106 6.63 1.84 -5.45
CA LEU A 106 7.96 2.42 -5.60
C LEU A 106 8.25 2.83 -7.04
N TYR A 107 8.00 1.93 -7.99
CA TYR A 107 8.18 2.23 -9.41
C TYR A 107 7.37 3.45 -9.85
N GLN A 108 6.09 3.54 -9.46
CA GLN A 108 5.25 4.68 -9.81
C GLN A 108 5.76 6.01 -9.21
N ILE A 109 6.27 5.99 -7.97
CA ILE A 109 6.86 7.18 -7.35
C ILE A 109 8.11 7.62 -8.12
N GLU A 110 8.98 6.67 -8.48
CA GLU A 110 10.20 6.96 -9.25
C GLU A 110 9.87 7.52 -10.64
N GLU A 111 8.89 6.95 -11.34
CA GLU A 111 8.43 7.46 -12.63
C GLU A 111 7.84 8.87 -12.54
N ARG A 112 7.08 9.17 -11.48
CA ARG A 112 6.58 10.54 -11.22
C ARG A 112 7.74 11.52 -10.99
N LYS A 113 8.78 11.12 -10.24
CA LYS A 113 9.98 11.95 -10.01
C LYS A 113 10.73 12.22 -11.32
N LYS A 114 10.97 11.19 -12.14
CA LYS A 114 11.64 11.34 -13.45
C LYS A 114 10.86 12.28 -14.38
N LYS A 115 9.53 12.17 -14.43
CA LYS A 115 8.68 13.05 -15.24
C LYS A 115 8.67 14.50 -14.72
N GLY A 116 8.72 14.70 -13.41
CA GLY A 116 8.83 16.03 -12.79
C GLY A 116 10.16 16.72 -13.12
N LEU A 117 11.28 15.98 -13.05
CA LEU A 117 12.61 16.47 -13.41
C LEU A 117 12.72 16.87 -14.89
N ARG A 118 12.06 16.13 -15.79
CA ARG A 118 12.07 16.42 -17.25
C ARG A 118 11.28 17.66 -17.66
N ARG A 119 10.45 18.24 -16.79
CA ARG A 119 9.67 19.46 -17.07
C ARG A 119 10.33 20.74 -16.58
N ALA A 120 11.43 20.64 -15.84
CA ALA A 120 12.10 21.75 -15.17
C ALA A 120 13.45 22.13 -15.81
N GLY A 121 13.80 21.56 -16.96
CA GLY A 121 14.96 21.93 -17.79
C GLY A 121 14.53 22.18 -19.22
#